data_AF-A0A3Q1LWB3-F1
#
_entry.id   AF-A0A3Q1LWB3-F1
#
_cell.length_a   1.000
_cell.length_b   1.000
_cell.length_c   1.000
_cell.angle_alpha   90.00
_cell.angle_beta   90.00
_cell.angle_gamma   90.00
#
_symmetry.space_group_name_H-M   'P 1'
#
loop_
_entity.id
_entity.type
_entity.pdbx_description
1 polymer ?
#
loop_
_entity_poly.entity_id
_entity_poly.type
_entity_poly.pdbx_seq_one_letter_code
_entity_poly.pdbx_strand_id
1 'polypeptide(L)'
;MMAFAPPKNTDGPKMQTKMSTWTPLNHQLLNDRVFEERRALLGKWFDKWTDTQRRRILTSLLERCSLSQQKFCCRKLQEKIPAEALDFTTKLPRVLSLHIFSFLDPRSLCRCAQVSWHWKNLTELDQLWMLKCLRFNWYINFSPTPYEQGVWKKHYIQMVKELHVTKPKKLFMHFPGGSDSKESTCNAGGAGLSPGSGRSPGEENGNPFQYSCL
;
A
#
# COMPACT_ATOMS: atom_id res chain seq x y z
N MET A 1 -97.72 6.54 11.63
CA MET A 1 -97.03 5.74 10.60
C MET A 1 -95.90 6.62 10.05
N MET A 2 -94.67 6.15 10.23
CA MET A 2 -93.36 6.58 9.68
C MET A 2 -92.86 8.02 9.89
N ALA A 3 -91.89 8.12 10.81
CA ALA A 3 -90.85 9.15 10.83
C ALA A 3 -89.81 8.86 9.73
N PHE A 4 -89.49 9.85 8.91
CA PHE A 4 -88.38 9.78 7.95
C PHE A 4 -87.29 10.75 8.37
N ALA A 5 -86.15 10.20 8.81
CA ALA A 5 -84.93 10.96 9.02
C ALA A 5 -84.20 11.21 7.68
N PRO A 6 -83.51 12.35 7.49
CA PRO A 6 -82.74 12.60 6.26
C PRO A 6 -81.54 11.64 6.13
N PRO A 7 -81.13 11.29 4.90
CA PRO A 7 -80.05 10.32 4.67
C PRO A 7 -78.70 10.87 5.14
N LYS A 8 -77.93 10.00 5.81
CA LYS A 8 -76.55 10.24 6.20
C LYS A 8 -75.68 10.26 4.95
N ASN A 9 -75.24 11.44 4.54
CA ASN A 9 -74.25 11.59 3.49
C ASN A 9 -72.88 11.15 4.04
N THR A 10 -72.48 9.91 3.76
CA THR A 10 -71.14 9.40 4.05
C THR A 10 -70.18 9.84 2.95
N ASP A 11 -69.86 11.13 2.92
CA ASP A 11 -68.68 11.62 2.21
C ASP A 11 -67.44 11.22 3.02
N GLY A 12 -67.03 9.96 2.87
CA GLY A 12 -65.69 9.53 3.27
C GLY A 12 -64.65 10.33 2.46
N PRO A 13 -63.46 10.61 3.03
CA PRO A 13 -62.43 11.35 2.31
C PRO A 13 -62.04 10.57 1.06
N LYS A 14 -62.48 11.06 -0.10
CA LYS A 14 -62.10 10.59 -1.44
C LYS A 14 -60.59 10.39 -1.46
N MET A 15 -60.17 9.14 -1.59
CA MET A 15 -58.77 8.74 -1.76
C MET A 15 -58.30 9.30 -3.12
N GLN A 16 -57.82 10.55 -3.12
CA GLN A 16 -57.17 11.13 -4.28
C GLN A 16 -55.77 10.52 -4.38
N THR A 17 -55.64 9.52 -5.23
CA THR A 17 -54.37 8.89 -5.59
C THR A 17 -53.54 9.87 -6.42
N LYS A 18 -52.78 10.73 -5.76
CA LYS A 18 -51.76 11.59 -6.39
C LYS A 18 -50.36 11.00 -6.13
N MET A 19 -49.81 10.51 -7.22
CA MET A 19 -48.58 9.73 -7.38
C MET A 19 -47.35 10.28 -6.62
N SER A 20 -46.49 9.35 -6.17
CA SER A 20 -45.13 9.50 -5.63
C SER A 20 -44.89 10.13 -4.25
N THR A 21 -45.78 10.97 -3.71
CA THR A 21 -45.54 11.67 -2.42
C THR A 21 -46.19 10.99 -1.21
N TRP A 22 -47.14 10.08 -1.42
CA TRP A 22 -47.87 9.46 -0.32
C TRP A 22 -46.99 8.41 0.39
N THR A 23 -46.43 8.79 1.52
CA THR A 23 -45.78 7.86 2.46
C THR A 23 -46.84 7.53 3.50
N PRO A 24 -47.34 6.29 3.60
CA PRO A 24 -48.34 5.92 4.61
C PRO A 24 -47.72 6.06 6.01
N LEU A 25 -47.85 7.22 6.65
CA LEU A 25 -47.26 7.48 7.97
C LEU A 25 -48.02 6.77 9.11
N ASN A 26 -49.30 6.49 8.90
CA ASN A 26 -50.18 5.87 9.90
C ASN A 26 -50.21 4.33 9.82
N HIS A 27 -49.47 3.72 8.89
CA HIS A 27 -49.40 2.27 8.72
C HIS A 27 -47.96 1.81 8.53
N GLN A 28 -47.29 1.45 9.63
CA GLN A 28 -45.87 1.14 9.67
C GLN A 28 -45.43 0.10 8.64
N LEU A 29 -46.14 -1.03 8.52
CA LEU A 29 -45.76 -2.07 7.55
C LEU A 29 -45.81 -1.62 6.09
N LEU A 30 -46.78 -0.77 5.73
CA LEU A 30 -46.86 -0.21 4.38
C LEU A 30 -45.80 0.87 4.18
N ASN A 31 -45.48 1.64 5.23
CA ASN A 31 -44.39 2.59 5.24
C ASN A 31 -43.05 1.92 4.92
N ASP A 32 -42.74 0.83 5.63
CA ASP A 32 -41.50 0.08 5.50
C ASP A 32 -41.37 -0.51 4.08
N ARG A 33 -42.47 -1.04 3.53
CA ARG A 33 -42.51 -1.51 2.13
C ARG A 33 -42.21 -0.38 1.15
N VAL A 34 -42.86 0.77 1.29
CA VAL A 34 -42.64 1.93 0.42
C VAL A 34 -41.21 2.47 0.56
N PHE A 35 -40.62 2.44 1.77
CA PHE A 35 -39.23 2.80 2.00
C PHE A 35 -38.28 1.88 1.22
N GLU A 36 -38.46 0.57 1.32
CA GLU A 36 -37.63 -0.40 0.60
C GLU A 36 -37.72 -0.26 -0.92
N GLU A 37 -38.92 -0.03 -1.46
CA GLU A 37 -39.12 0.25 -2.89
C GLU A 37 -38.36 1.50 -3.35
N ARG A 38 -38.47 2.59 -2.58
CA ARG A 38 -37.77 3.85 -2.87
C ARG A 38 -36.26 3.72 -2.72
N ARG A 39 -35.79 2.98 -1.72
CA ARG A 39 -34.36 2.68 -1.50
C ARG A 39 -33.79 1.91 -2.70
N ALA A 40 -34.52 0.89 -3.19
CA ALA A 40 -34.13 0.13 -4.36
C ALA A 40 -34.09 0.99 -5.64
N LEU A 41 -35.07 1.87 -5.82
CA LEU A 41 -35.11 2.81 -6.96
C LEU A 41 -33.93 3.79 -6.93
N LEU A 42 -33.62 4.35 -5.75
CA LEU A 42 -32.45 5.22 -5.58
C LEU A 42 -31.15 4.50 -5.95
N GLY A 43 -31.00 3.22 -5.57
CA GLY A 43 -29.86 2.40 -5.98
C GLY A 43 -29.72 2.31 -7.50
N LYS A 44 -30.81 2.02 -8.22
CA LYS A 44 -30.81 1.96 -9.69
C LYS A 44 -30.42 3.28 -10.34
N TRP A 45 -30.81 4.41 -9.76
CA TRP A 45 -30.41 5.73 -10.24
C TRP A 45 -28.93 6.01 -9.95
N PHE A 46 -28.48 5.67 -8.74
CA PHE A 46 -27.10 5.83 -8.31
C PHE A 46 -26.13 5.10 -9.25
N ASP A 47 -26.48 3.87 -9.67
CA ASP A 47 -25.68 3.08 -10.61
C ASP A 47 -25.55 3.74 -11.99
N LYS A 48 -26.52 4.57 -12.40
CA LYS A 48 -26.51 5.29 -13.69
C LYS A 48 -25.83 6.66 -13.63
N TRP A 49 -25.62 7.21 -12.42
CA TRP A 49 -25.00 8.52 -12.25
C TRP A 49 -23.49 8.50 -12.45
N THR A 50 -22.94 9.65 -12.87
CA THR A 50 -21.49 9.85 -12.98
C THR A 50 -20.84 9.97 -11.59
N ASP A 51 -19.52 9.78 -11.49
CA ASP A 51 -18.79 9.92 -10.23
C ASP A 51 -19.02 11.30 -9.57
N THR A 52 -19.01 12.38 -10.36
CA THR A 52 -19.31 13.73 -9.88
C THR A 52 -20.71 13.84 -9.28
N GLN A 53 -21.72 13.27 -9.94
CA GLN A 53 -23.10 13.27 -9.46
C GLN A 53 -23.25 12.45 -8.17
N ARG A 54 -22.61 11.27 -8.11
CA ARG A 54 -22.56 10.41 -6.92
C ARG A 54 -21.92 11.13 -5.73
N ARG A 55 -20.78 11.80 -5.93
CA ARG A 55 -20.14 12.59 -4.88
C ARG A 55 -21.05 13.72 -4.40
N ARG A 56 -21.65 14.47 -5.32
CA ARG A 56 -22.54 15.58 -4.98
C ARG A 56 -23.73 15.15 -4.13
N ILE A 57 -24.41 14.06 -4.49
CA ILE A 57 -25.57 13.58 -3.72
C ILE A 57 -25.14 13.01 -2.36
N LEU A 58 -24.01 12.31 -2.28
CA LEU A 58 -23.48 11.80 -1.01
C LEU A 58 -23.14 12.94 -0.04
N THR A 59 -22.47 14.00 -0.52
CA THR A 59 -22.20 15.18 0.29
C THR A 59 -23.49 15.83 0.78
N SER A 60 -24.46 16.06 -0.12
CA SER A 60 -25.74 16.67 0.24
C SER A 60 -26.53 15.85 1.26
N LEU A 61 -26.49 14.51 1.19
CA LEU A 61 -27.12 13.64 2.18
C LEU A 61 -26.42 13.71 3.53
N LEU A 62 -25.09 13.70 3.56
CA LEU A 62 -24.30 13.80 4.80
C LEU A 62 -24.47 15.14 5.52
N GLU A 63 -24.63 16.25 4.78
CA GLU A 63 -24.91 17.58 5.33
C GLU A 63 -26.28 17.67 6.01
N ARG A 64 -27.23 16.82 5.60
CA ARG A 64 -28.58 16.74 6.19
C ARG A 64 -28.65 15.79 7.40
N CYS A 65 -27.60 15.03 7.64
CA CYS A 65 -27.53 14.12 8.78
C CYS A 65 -27.19 14.86 10.08
N SER A 66 -27.78 14.40 11.18
CA SER A 66 -27.35 14.80 12.53
C SER A 66 -25.93 14.30 12.84
N LEU A 67 -25.27 14.89 13.85
CA LEU A 67 -23.94 14.46 14.29
C LEU A 67 -23.89 12.96 14.64
N SER A 68 -24.94 12.42 15.25
CA SER A 68 -25.03 10.98 15.57
C SER A 68 -25.05 10.12 14.30
N GLN A 69 -25.82 10.53 13.29
CA GLN A 69 -25.89 9.84 11.99
C GLN A 69 -24.58 9.96 11.21
N GLN A 70 -23.93 11.11 11.22
CA GLN A 70 -22.60 11.27 10.60
C GLN A 70 -21.56 10.37 11.26
N LYS A 71 -21.55 10.27 12.60
CA LYS A 71 -20.69 9.32 13.34
C LYS A 71 -20.99 7.87 12.96
N PHE A 72 -22.27 7.52 12.79
CA PHE A 72 -22.67 6.21 12.30
C PHE A 72 -22.12 5.93 10.89
N CYS A 73 -22.27 6.87 9.95
CA CYS A 73 -21.71 6.74 8.60
C CYS A 73 -20.19 6.56 8.63
N CYS A 74 -19.48 7.34 9.45
CA CYS A 74 -18.03 7.21 9.61
C CYS A 74 -17.61 5.80 10.04
N ARG A 75 -18.26 5.23 11.07
CA ARG A 75 -17.99 3.84 11.49
C ARG A 75 -18.27 2.84 10.38
N LYS A 76 -19.39 2.97 9.68
CA LYS A 76 -19.74 2.06 8.58
C LYS A 76 -18.79 2.15 7.40
N LEU A 77 -18.25 3.32 7.11
CA LEU A 77 -17.20 3.48 6.10
C LEU A 77 -15.89 2.85 6.57
N GLN A 78 -15.49 3.04 7.84
CA GLN A 78 -14.29 2.42 8.41
C GLN A 78 -14.35 0.89 8.44
N GLU A 79 -15.54 0.29 8.62
CA GLU A 79 -15.73 -1.17 8.51
C GLU A 79 -15.49 -1.70 7.08
N LYS A 80 -15.66 -0.86 6.06
CA LYS A 80 -15.60 -1.25 4.63
C LYS A 80 -14.31 -0.84 3.94
N ILE A 81 -13.69 0.25 4.38
CA ILE A 81 -12.41 0.72 3.89
C ILE A 81 -11.36 -0.02 4.72
N PRO A 82 -10.56 -0.90 4.11
CA PRO A 82 -9.57 -1.66 4.88
C PRO A 82 -8.61 -0.70 5.58
N ALA A 83 -8.48 -0.83 6.89
CA ALA A 83 -7.49 -0.09 7.67
C ALA A 83 -6.03 -0.47 7.30
N GLU A 84 -5.88 -1.46 6.41
CA GLU A 84 -4.63 -2.02 5.90
C GLU A 84 -3.76 -1.00 5.15
N ALA A 85 -4.34 0.10 4.65
CA ALA A 85 -3.60 1.16 3.96
C ALA A 85 -3.26 2.37 4.86
N LEU A 86 -3.27 2.19 6.19
CA LEU A 86 -2.92 3.27 7.10
C LEU A 86 -1.41 3.36 7.29
N ASP A 87 -0.84 4.52 6.94
CA ASP A 87 0.54 4.82 7.28
C ASP A 87 0.67 4.99 8.81
N PHE A 88 1.19 3.96 9.47
CA PHE A 88 1.38 3.95 10.92
C PHE A 88 2.27 5.09 11.41
N THR A 89 3.19 5.59 10.57
CA THR A 89 4.11 6.67 10.98
C THR A 89 3.38 8.00 11.16
N THR A 90 2.19 8.15 10.58
CA THR A 90 1.31 9.33 10.74
C THR A 90 0.43 9.26 11.98
N LYS A 91 0.28 8.07 12.57
CA LYS A 91 -0.59 7.84 13.74
C LYS A 91 0.17 7.68 15.03
N LEU A 92 1.36 7.08 14.95
CA LEU A 92 2.20 6.84 16.10
C LEU A 92 3.15 8.02 16.34
N PRO A 93 3.47 8.36 17.61
CA PRO A 93 4.59 9.24 17.93
C PRO A 93 5.88 8.77 17.26
N ARG A 94 6.70 9.72 16.78
CA ARG A 94 7.94 9.46 16.02
C ARG A 94 8.84 8.40 16.68
N VAL A 95 8.96 8.41 18.01
CA VAL A 95 9.79 7.46 18.76
C VAL A 95 9.35 6.00 18.53
N LEU A 96 8.05 5.72 18.51
CA LEU A 96 7.52 4.37 18.28
C LEU A 96 7.74 3.94 16.83
N SER A 97 7.54 4.86 15.87
CA SER A 97 7.83 4.59 14.46
C SER A 97 9.30 4.22 14.23
N LEU A 98 10.22 4.95 14.87
CA LEU A 98 11.66 4.63 14.82
C LEU A 98 12.00 3.32 15.51
N HIS A 99 11.34 3.00 16.62
CA HIS A 99 11.50 1.72 17.28
C HIS A 99 11.10 0.56 16.35
N ILE A 100 9.96 0.66 15.66
CA ILE A 100 9.53 -0.31 14.65
C ILE A 100 10.58 -0.45 13.53
N PHE A 101 11.04 0.67 12.96
CA PHE A 101 12.07 0.65 11.93
C PHE A 101 13.41 0.08 12.40
N SER A 102 13.73 0.17 13.70
CA SER A 102 15.00 -0.34 14.24
C SER A 102 15.15 -1.85 14.05
N PHE A 103 14.04 -2.60 14.06
CA PHE A 103 14.00 -4.05 13.86
C PHE A 103 14.24 -4.49 12.41
N LEU A 104 14.08 -3.59 11.44
CA LEU A 104 14.25 -3.93 10.03
C LEU A 104 15.72 -4.02 9.64
N ASP A 105 16.06 -4.95 8.74
CA ASP A 105 17.38 -5.02 8.15
C ASP A 105 17.64 -3.83 7.19
N PRO A 106 18.90 -3.50 6.87
CA PRO A 106 19.24 -2.39 5.98
C PRO A 106 18.56 -2.44 4.61
N ARG A 107 18.37 -3.63 4.02
CA ARG A 107 17.73 -3.78 2.71
C ARG A 107 16.23 -3.49 2.80
N SER A 108 15.58 -3.93 3.87
CA SER A 108 14.19 -3.59 4.15
C SER A 108 14.00 -2.09 4.42
N LEU A 109 14.92 -1.45 5.14
CA LEU A 109 14.89 0.02 5.32
C LEU A 109 15.04 0.79 4.01
N CYS A 110 15.90 0.32 3.09
CA CYS A 110 16.01 0.90 1.76
C CYS A 110 14.71 0.75 0.94
N ARG A 111 13.94 -0.32 1.13
CA ARG A 111 12.60 -0.46 0.54
C ARG A 111 11.60 0.48 1.19
N CYS A 112 11.60 0.60 2.52
CA CYS A 112 10.75 1.55 3.25
C CYS A 112 11.01 3.00 2.81
N ALA A 113 12.26 3.38 2.54
CA ALA A 113 12.60 4.72 2.05
C ALA A 113 11.96 5.07 0.68
N GLN A 114 11.49 4.08 -0.07
CA GLN A 114 10.83 4.27 -1.37
C GLN A 114 9.32 4.46 -1.27
N VAL A 115 8.73 4.29 -0.07
CA VAL A 115 7.28 4.38 0.14
C VAL A 115 6.79 5.83 0.07
N SER A 116 7.49 6.75 0.74
CA SER A 116 7.18 8.18 0.73
C SER A 116 8.38 9.01 1.18
N TRP A 117 8.38 10.31 0.90
CA TRP A 117 9.40 11.24 1.41
C TRP A 117 9.48 11.25 2.95
N HIS A 118 8.33 11.10 3.61
CA HIS A 118 8.27 11.01 5.07
C HIS A 118 8.96 9.74 5.59
N TRP A 119 8.70 8.59 4.95
CA TRP A 119 9.36 7.33 5.29
C TRP A 119 10.84 7.37 4.99
N LYS A 120 11.25 7.98 3.87
CA LYS A 120 12.66 8.23 3.56
C LYS A 120 13.33 9.02 4.69
N ASN A 121 12.74 10.13 5.11
CA ASN A 121 13.30 10.93 6.19
C ASN A 121 13.46 10.13 7.49
N LEU A 122 12.47 9.32 7.88
CA LEU A 122 12.53 8.51 9.10
C LEU A 122 13.57 7.38 9.01
N THR A 123 13.61 6.66 7.89
CA THR A 123 14.47 5.48 7.70
C THR A 123 15.94 5.84 7.47
N GLU A 124 16.24 7.08 7.10
CA GLU A 124 17.61 7.59 6.90
C GLU A 124 18.24 8.21 8.14
N LEU A 125 17.52 8.28 9.27
CA LEU A 125 18.02 8.88 10.50
C LEU A 125 19.19 8.11 11.09
N ASP A 126 20.17 8.88 11.56
CA ASP A 126 21.38 8.36 12.18
C ASP A 126 21.12 7.46 13.39
N GLN A 127 20.04 7.71 14.14
CA GLN A 127 19.65 6.86 15.28
C GLN A 127 19.40 5.39 14.87
N LEU A 128 18.93 5.15 13.64
CA LEU A 128 18.72 3.80 13.12
C LEU A 128 20.03 3.17 12.64
N TRP A 129 20.84 3.94 11.90
CA TRP A 129 22.05 3.43 11.26
C TRP A 129 23.22 3.30 12.24
N MET A 130 23.28 4.15 13.27
CA MET A 130 24.25 4.06 14.35
C MET A 130 24.17 2.69 15.04
N LEU A 131 22.98 2.29 15.47
CA LEU A 131 22.79 0.98 16.11
C LEU A 131 23.21 -0.19 15.20
N LYS A 132 23.05 -0.04 13.88
CA LYS A 132 23.45 -1.07 12.91
C LYS A 132 24.96 -1.13 12.72
N CYS A 133 25.64 0.01 12.63
CA CYS A 133 27.10 0.06 12.59
C CYS A 133 27.74 -0.49 13.88
N LEU A 134 27.21 -0.09 15.04
CA LEU A 134 27.73 -0.50 16.34
C LEU A 134 27.62 -2.01 16.57
N ARG A 135 26.62 -2.68 15.98
CA ARG A 135 26.51 -4.16 16.00
C ARG A 135 27.69 -4.87 15.33
N PHE A 136 28.38 -4.21 14.42
CA PHE A 136 29.58 -4.73 13.74
C PHE A 136 30.88 -4.12 14.29
N ASN A 137 30.83 -3.43 15.43
CA ASN A 137 31.97 -2.68 15.97
C ASN A 137 32.52 -1.62 14.99
N TRP A 138 31.69 -1.07 14.11
CA TRP A 138 32.08 0.03 13.23
C TRP A 138 31.83 1.36 13.93
N TYR A 139 32.92 2.03 14.28
CA TYR A 139 32.91 3.31 14.98
C TYR A 139 33.34 4.43 14.04
N ILE A 140 32.75 5.60 14.21
CA ILE A 140 33.17 6.83 13.53
C ILE A 140 34.23 7.50 14.41
N ASN A 141 35.36 7.87 13.80
CA ASN A 141 36.51 8.49 14.49
C ASN A 141 36.32 9.99 14.79
N PHE A 142 35.15 10.54 14.45
CA PHE A 142 34.76 11.93 14.72
C PHE A 142 33.35 11.96 15.27
N SER A 143 33.02 13.01 16.03
CA SER A 143 31.65 13.24 16.49
C SER A 143 30.88 14.00 15.39
N PRO A 144 29.85 13.40 14.78
CA PRO A 144 28.99 14.12 13.85
C PRO A 144 28.38 15.34 14.53
N THR A 145 28.26 16.44 13.81
CA THR A 145 27.52 17.60 14.33
C THR A 145 26.01 17.30 14.31
N PRO A 146 25.20 17.90 15.20
CA PRO A 146 23.75 17.67 15.21
C PRO A 146 23.02 18.04 13.91
N TYR A 147 23.67 18.83 13.05
CA TYR A 147 23.13 19.32 11.79
C TYR A 147 23.44 18.39 10.61
N GLU A 148 24.40 17.48 10.76
CA GLU A 148 24.74 16.50 9.74
C GLU A 148 23.77 15.32 9.82
N GLN A 149 23.08 15.04 8.71
CA GLN A 149 22.14 13.92 8.61
C GLN A 149 22.69 12.78 7.76
N GLY A 150 22.45 11.56 8.20
CA GLY A 150 22.76 10.33 7.46
C GLY A 150 24.25 10.01 7.44
N VAL A 151 25.02 10.53 8.40
CA VAL A 151 26.46 10.23 8.56
C VAL A 151 26.68 8.75 8.80
N TRP A 152 25.87 8.14 9.67
CA TRP A 152 25.96 6.72 9.98
C TRP A 152 25.50 5.84 8.83
N LYS A 153 24.50 6.27 8.05
CA LYS A 153 24.08 5.56 6.83
C LYS A 153 25.20 5.54 5.79
N LYS A 154 25.85 6.68 5.56
CA LYS A 154 27.00 6.79 4.65
C LYS A 154 28.17 5.91 5.12
N HIS A 155 28.48 5.95 6.41
CA HIS A 155 29.51 5.10 7.01
C HIS A 155 29.18 3.61 6.85
N TYR A 156 27.93 3.20 7.11
CA TYR A 156 27.49 1.81 6.91
C TYR A 156 27.73 1.34 5.47
N ILE A 157 27.33 2.14 4.48
CA ILE A 157 27.52 1.81 3.06
C ILE A 157 29.01 1.70 2.73
N GLN A 158 29.84 2.60 3.25
CA GLN A 158 31.28 2.56 3.05
C GLN A 158 31.91 1.27 3.61
N MET A 159 31.61 0.93 4.86
CA MET A 159 32.11 -0.28 5.52
C MET A 159 31.67 -1.55 4.80
N VAL A 160 30.40 -1.62 4.36
CA VAL A 160 29.90 -2.74 3.56
C VAL A 160 30.68 -2.87 2.26
N LYS A 161 30.97 -1.77 1.56
CA LYS A 161 31.78 -1.80 0.34
C LYS A 161 33.19 -2.33 0.61
N GLU A 162 33.86 -1.85 1.66
CA GLU A 162 35.21 -2.30 2.02
C GLU A 162 35.27 -3.80 2.35
N LEU A 163 34.29 -4.33 3.05
CA LEU A 163 34.19 -5.76 3.34
C LEU A 163 33.94 -6.62 2.10
N HIS A 164 33.14 -6.14 1.14
CA HIS A 164 32.93 -6.86 -0.11
C HIS A 164 34.13 -6.77 -1.07
N VAL A 165 34.91 -5.68 -1.00
CA VAL A 165 36.17 -5.52 -1.74
C VAL A 165 37.26 -6.43 -1.19
N THR A 166 37.28 -6.66 0.13
CA THR A 166 38.17 -7.62 0.79
C THR A 166 37.65 -9.06 0.69
N LYS A 167 37.38 -9.54 -0.54
CA LYS A 167 37.23 -10.99 -0.75
C LYS A 167 38.49 -11.71 -0.24
N PRO A 168 38.38 -12.88 0.41
CA PRO A 168 39.56 -13.61 0.84
C PRO A 168 40.40 -13.91 -0.40
N LYS A 169 41.65 -13.43 -0.39
CA LYS A 169 42.68 -14.03 -1.25
C LYS A 169 42.65 -15.51 -0.92
N LYS A 170 42.24 -16.36 -1.86
CA LYS A 170 42.56 -17.78 -1.79
C LYS A 170 44.08 -17.82 -1.73
N LEU A 171 44.65 -17.97 -0.53
CA LEU A 171 46.03 -18.43 -0.41
C LEU A 171 46.00 -19.84 -0.98
N PHE A 172 46.30 -19.95 -2.27
CA PHE A 172 46.89 -21.18 -2.79
C PHE A 172 48.23 -21.28 -2.08
N MET A 173 48.24 -21.97 -0.94
CA MET A 173 49.45 -22.52 -0.37
C MET A 173 50.00 -23.46 -1.43
N HIS A 174 50.94 -22.96 -2.24
CA HIS A 174 51.68 -23.78 -3.17
C HIS A 174 52.56 -24.68 -2.31
N PHE A 175 52.10 -25.90 -2.06
CA PHE A 175 52.96 -26.95 -1.53
C PHE A 175 53.96 -27.33 -2.62
N PRO A 176 55.28 -27.25 -2.35
CA PRO A 176 56.28 -27.72 -3.29
C PRO A 176 56.46 -29.23 -3.09
N GLY A 177 56.22 -29.99 -4.15
CA GLY A 177 56.81 -31.31 -4.35
C GLY A 177 55.83 -32.48 -4.48
N GLY A 178 55.96 -33.22 -5.58
CA GLY A 178 55.73 -34.66 -5.56
C GLY A 178 54.93 -35.26 -6.72
N SER A 179 55.62 -35.51 -7.84
CA SER A 179 55.44 -36.63 -8.79
C SER A 179 54.13 -36.79 -9.58
N ASP A 180 54.31 -36.63 -10.90
CA ASP A 180 53.74 -37.38 -12.01
C ASP A 180 52.69 -38.46 -11.71
N SER A 181 51.50 -38.30 -12.29
CA SER A 181 50.71 -39.42 -12.82
C SER A 181 49.69 -38.95 -13.86
N LYS A 182 50.11 -39.13 -15.12
CA LYS A 182 49.34 -39.56 -16.29
C LYS A 182 47.98 -38.91 -16.58
N GLU A 183 48.05 -38.08 -17.62
CA GLU A 183 47.03 -37.87 -18.65
C GLU A 183 46.28 -39.18 -19.01
N SER A 184 44.96 -39.11 -19.02
CA SER A 184 44.10 -40.08 -19.71
C SER A 184 43.02 -39.30 -20.45
N THR A 185 43.29 -39.10 -21.73
CA THR A 185 42.35 -38.73 -22.76
C THR A 185 41.36 -39.87 -22.98
N CYS A 186 40.07 -39.58 -22.94
CA CYS A 186 39.04 -40.43 -23.52
C CYS A 186 38.18 -39.57 -24.47
N ASN A 187 38.52 -39.66 -25.76
CA ASN A 187 37.67 -39.24 -26.86
C ASN A 187 36.89 -40.45 -27.37
N ALA A 188 35.57 -40.32 -27.46
CA ALA A 188 34.69 -41.02 -28.38
C ALA A 188 33.59 -40.01 -28.72
N GLY A 189 33.53 -39.43 -29.91
CA GLY A 189 33.10 -40.10 -31.14
C GLY A 189 31.70 -39.58 -31.47
N GLY A 190 31.60 -38.64 -32.41
CA GLY A 190 30.40 -37.85 -32.68
C GLY A 190 29.50 -38.37 -33.81
N ALA A 191 28.32 -37.74 -33.94
CA ALA A 191 27.48 -37.52 -35.12
C ALA A 191 26.20 -36.82 -34.61
N GLY A 192 25.62 -35.75 -35.15
CA GLY A 192 25.80 -34.94 -36.34
C GLY A 192 24.55 -34.04 -36.47
N LEU A 193 24.63 -33.04 -37.36
CA LEU A 193 23.55 -32.20 -37.94
C LEU A 193 23.25 -30.82 -37.29
N SER A 194 23.79 -29.79 -37.97
CA SER A 194 23.54 -28.33 -37.90
C SER A 194 22.23 -27.93 -38.66
N PRO A 195 21.94 -26.65 -39.04
CA PRO A 195 22.53 -25.33 -38.70
C PRO A 195 21.51 -24.16 -38.51
N GLY A 196 22.04 -22.97 -38.16
CA GLY A 196 21.46 -21.64 -38.46
C GLY A 196 21.20 -20.80 -37.21
N SER A 197 21.53 -19.51 -37.09
CA SER A 197 21.94 -18.49 -38.06
C SER A 197 22.65 -17.37 -37.28
N GLY A 198 23.71 -16.79 -37.84
CA GLY A 198 24.54 -15.79 -37.17
C GLY A 198 24.06 -14.34 -37.30
N ARG A 199 24.65 -13.46 -36.48
CA ARG A 199 25.25 -12.18 -36.90
C ARG A 199 26.03 -11.54 -35.74
N SER A 200 27.25 -11.09 -36.05
CA SER A 200 28.15 -10.31 -35.18
C SER A 200 27.94 -8.78 -35.37
N PRO A 201 28.82 -7.88 -34.88
CA PRO A 201 28.51 -6.91 -33.83
C PRO A 201 28.48 -5.44 -34.35
N GLY A 202 28.01 -4.51 -33.51
CA GLY A 202 28.08 -3.08 -33.77
C GLY A 202 28.12 -2.28 -32.46
N GLU A 203 29.09 -1.37 -32.40
CA GLU A 203 29.51 -0.45 -31.33
C GLU A 203 28.36 0.37 -30.69
N GLU A 204 28.32 0.49 -29.36
CA GLU A 204 28.93 1.54 -28.51
C GLU A 204 28.32 2.95 -28.70
N ASN A 205 27.53 3.41 -27.72
CA ASN A 205 27.76 4.69 -27.02
C ASN A 205 26.71 5.02 -25.94
N GLY A 206 27.19 5.14 -24.69
CA GLY A 206 26.90 6.21 -23.72
C GLY A 206 25.57 6.22 -22.94
N ASN A 207 25.52 5.66 -21.72
CA ASN A 207 25.85 6.36 -20.44
C ASN A 207 25.32 5.57 -19.22
N PRO A 208 26.06 5.39 -18.11
CA PRO A 208 25.69 4.47 -17.04
C PRO A 208 25.30 5.19 -15.73
N PHE A 209 24.04 5.10 -15.32
CA PHE A 209 23.65 5.22 -13.92
C PHE A 209 22.73 4.06 -13.52
N GLN A 210 23.34 2.88 -13.36
CA GLN A 210 22.74 1.79 -12.61
C GLN A 210 23.64 1.44 -11.45
N TYR A 211 23.30 1.93 -10.26
CA TYR A 211 23.77 1.34 -9.02
C TYR A 211 22.78 0.28 -8.59
N SER A 212 23.03 -0.94 -9.08
CA SER A 212 22.41 -2.16 -8.63
C SER A 212 22.87 -2.45 -7.21
N CYS A 213 21.93 -2.44 -6.27
CA CYS A 213 22.15 -2.89 -4.91
C CYS A 213 22.40 -4.41 -4.89
N LEU A 214 23.60 -4.82 -4.49
CA LEU A 214 23.84 -6.14 -3.91
C LEU A 214 23.84 -6.00 -2.38
#